data_AF-A0A7C4JTX2-F1
#
_entry.id   AF-A0A7C4JTX2-F1
#
_cell.length_a   1.000
_cell.length_b   1.000
_cell.length_c   1.000
_cell.angle_alpha   90.00
_cell.angle_beta   90.00
_cell.angle_gamma   90.00
#
_symmetry.space_group_name_H-M   'P 1'
#
loop_
_entity.id
_entity.type
_entity.pdbx_description
1 polymer ?
#
loop_
_entity_poly.entity_id
_entity_poly.type
_entity_poly.pdbx_seq_one_letter_code
_entity_poly.pdbx_strand_id
1 'polypeptide(L)'
;MHFCLVKTIRIFLASSSELKPERIVFEQNLSRQNKRWKERGIFLELVHWEDHDDAVHPDGKQADYNRSLEGCDILVVLYWTKVGRYTREEFETG
;
A
#
# COMPACT_ATOMS: atom_id res chain seq x y z
N MET A 1 -8.12 -18.16 31.14
CA MET A 1 -7.46 -18.14 29.82
C MET A 1 -7.21 -16.68 29.47
N HIS A 2 -5.96 -16.24 29.35
CA HIS A 2 -5.65 -14.89 28.88
C HIS A 2 -5.72 -14.90 27.35
N PHE A 3 -6.76 -14.30 26.78
CA PHE A 3 -6.77 -13.99 25.35
C PHE A 3 -5.78 -12.85 25.12
N CYS A 4 -4.64 -13.15 24.51
CA CYS A 4 -3.75 -12.12 24.00
C CYS A 4 -4.38 -11.59 22.71
N LEU A 5 -5.07 -10.44 22.78
CA LEU A 5 -5.59 -9.75 21.60
C LEU A 5 -4.39 -9.29 20.77
N VAL A 6 -4.21 -9.91 19.60
CA VAL A 6 -3.22 -9.45 18.63
C VAL A 6 -3.71 -8.13 18.05
N LYS A 7 -2.93 -7.07 18.21
CA LYS A 7 -3.19 -5.78 17.58
C LYS A 7 -2.76 -5.85 16.11
N THR A 8 -3.72 -5.68 15.20
CA THR A 8 -3.43 -5.52 13.78
C THR A 8 -3.10 -4.06 13.48
N ILE A 9 -2.04 -3.83 12.72
CA ILE A 9 -1.68 -2.53 12.14
C ILE A 9 -1.78 -2.70 10.62
N ARG A 10 -2.69 -1.94 10.01
CA ARG A 10 -2.96 -1.99 8.56
C ARG A 10 -2.08 -1.00 7.82
N ILE A 11 -1.38 -1.49 6.81
CA ILE A 11 -0.43 -0.73 6.01
C ILE A 11 -0.95 -0.71 4.57
N PHE A 12 -1.36 0.46 4.09
CA PHE A 12 -1.70 0.66 2.69
C PHE A 12 -0.44 0.89 1.87
N LEU A 13 -0.21 0.06 0.84
CA LEU A 13 0.93 0.18 -0.07
C LEU A 13 0.49 0.74 -1.43
N ALA A 14 0.78 2.02 -1.65
CA ALA A 14 0.60 2.66 -2.95
C ALA A 14 1.87 2.51 -3.79
N SER A 15 1.76 2.00 -5.03
CA SER A 15 2.87 2.04 -5.98
C SER A 15 2.41 1.97 -7.44
N SER A 16 3.22 2.52 -8.35
CA SER A 16 3.05 2.35 -9.80
C SER A 16 3.15 0.87 -10.19
N SER A 17 2.48 0.47 -11.27
CA SER A 17 2.52 -0.90 -11.78
C SER A 17 3.93 -1.37 -12.14
N GLU A 18 4.84 -0.44 -12.46
CA GLU A 18 6.25 -0.75 -12.74
C GLU A 18 7.02 -1.24 -11.51
N LEU A 19 6.52 -0.96 -10.30
CA LEU A 19 7.18 -1.29 -9.04
C LEU A 19 6.76 -2.63 -8.46
N LYS A 20 6.28 -3.54 -9.32
CA LYS A 20 5.88 -4.88 -8.93
C LYS A 20 7.01 -5.65 -8.21
N PRO A 21 8.27 -5.64 -8.68
CA PRO A 21 9.37 -6.28 -7.97
C PRO A 21 9.55 -5.74 -6.55
N GLU A 22 9.44 -4.42 -6.38
CA GLU A 22 9.57 -3.72 -5.10
C GLU A 22 8.41 -4.04 -4.16
N ARG A 23 7.17 -4.15 -4.67
CA ARG A 23 6.02 -4.61 -3.88
C ARG A 23 6.26 -6.00 -3.29
N ILE A 24 6.75 -6.94 -4.11
CA ILE A 24 7.04 -8.30 -3.67
C ILE A 24 8.11 -8.31 -2.57
N VAL A 25 9.18 -7.54 -2.75
CA VAL A 25 10.25 -7.42 -1.75
C VAL A 25 9.72 -6.76 -0.47
N PHE A 26 8.84 -5.76 -0.58
CA PHE A 26 8.20 -5.11 0.56
C PHE A 26 7.36 -6.11 1.36
N GLU A 27 6.49 -6.86 0.70
CA GLU A 27 5.62 -7.88 1.31
C GLU A 27 6.44 -8.98 2.01
N GLN A 28 7.49 -9.48 1.35
CA GLN A 28 8.39 -10.47 1.96
C GLN A 28 9.08 -9.94 3.21
N ASN A 29 9.52 -8.68 3.19
CA ASN A 29 10.11 -8.04 4.37
C ASN A 29 9.09 -7.86 5.49
N LEU A 30 7.85 -7.48 5.18
CA LEU A 30 6.78 -7.34 6.15
C LEU A 30 6.43 -8.68 6.81
N SER A 31 6.37 -9.75 6.03
CA SER A 31 6.18 -11.12 6.53
C SER A 31 7.32 -11.55 7.48
N ARG A 32 8.57 -11.19 7.16
CA ARG A 32 9.71 -11.41 8.08
C ARG A 32 9.58 -10.58 9.35
N GLN A 33 9.12 -9.34 9.26
CA GLN A 33 8.84 -8.52 10.44
C GLN A 33 7.76 -9.17 11.30
N ASN A 34 6.66 -9.66 10.71
CA ASN A 34 5.58 -10.32 11.46
C ASN A 34 6.07 -11.46 12.37
N LYS A 35 7.13 -12.19 11.98
CA LYS A 35 7.75 -13.19 12.87
C LYS A 35 8.30 -12.58 14.16
N ARG A 36 8.87 -11.38 14.10
CA ARG A 36 9.41 -10.62 15.24
C ARG A 36 8.31 -9.93 16.05
N TRP A 37 7.30 -9.40 15.38
CA TRP A 37 6.22 -8.64 16.01
C TRP A 37 5.14 -9.52 16.65
N LYS A 38 5.03 -10.78 16.22
CA LYS A 38 4.12 -11.77 16.81
C LYS A 38 4.33 -11.95 18.32
N GLU A 39 5.59 -11.98 18.77
CA GLU A 39 5.93 -12.09 20.21
C GLU A 39 5.47 -10.87 21.02
N ARG A 40 5.24 -9.74 20.35
CA ARG A 40 4.73 -8.51 20.93
C ARG A 40 3.20 -8.38 20.80
N GLY A 41 2.53 -9.42 20.31
CA GLY A 41 1.09 -9.39 20.03
C GLY A 41 0.72 -8.39 18.93
N ILE A 42 1.60 -8.16 17.94
CA ILE A 42 1.36 -7.24 16.83
C ILE A 42 1.41 -8.01 15.50
N PHE A 43 0.46 -7.72 14.62
CA PHE A 43 0.42 -8.20 13.24
C PHE A 43 0.37 -7.01 12.27
N LEU A 44 1.29 -6.99 11.31
CA LEU A 44 1.36 -6.01 10.24
C LEU A 44 0.63 -6.58 9.02
N GLU A 45 -0.55 -6.04 8.73
CA GLU A 45 -1.38 -6.41 7.59
C GLU A 45 -1.05 -5.49 6.42
N LEU A 46 -0.65 -6.06 5.28
CA LEU A 46 -0.44 -5.30 4.05
C LEU A 46 -1.76 -5.24 3.27
N VAL A 47 -2.20 -4.04 2.93
CA VAL A 47 -3.36 -3.79 2.06
C VAL A 47 -2.82 -3.33 0.72
N HIS A 48 -3.03 -4.15 -0.32
CA HIS A 48 -2.64 -3.80 -1.69
C HIS A 48 -3.77 -3.06 -2.39
N TRP A 49 -3.42 -2.01 -3.14
CA TRP A 49 -4.40 -1.30 -3.96
C TRP A 49 -4.98 -2.16 -5.09
N GLU A 50 -4.23 -3.18 -5.55
CA GLU A 50 -4.65 -4.12 -6.61
C GLU A 50 -5.85 -4.99 -6.18
N ASP A 51 -6.06 -5.21 -4.88
CA ASP A 51 -7.24 -5.94 -4.35
C ASP A 51 -8.54 -5.10 -4.48
N HIS A 52 -8.42 -3.82 -4.84
CA HIS A 52 -9.53 -2.88 -5.02
C HIS A 52 -9.74 -2.44 -6.49
N ASP A 53 -8.92 -2.92 -7.43
CA ASP A 53 -8.89 -2.47 -8.85
C ASP A 53 -10.06 -2.98 -9.71
N ASP A 54 -10.88 -3.93 -9.20
CA ASP A 54 -12.11 -4.37 -9.89
C ASP A 54 -13.20 -3.28 -9.94
N ALA A 55 -13.03 -2.17 -9.21
CA ALA A 55 -13.95 -1.05 -9.20
C ALA A 55 -13.32 0.20 -9.82
N VAL A 56 -13.20 0.24 -11.15
CA VAL A 56 -13.06 1.52 -11.87
C VAL A 56 -14.36 2.31 -11.66
N HIS A 57 -14.42 3.10 -10.59
CA HIS A 57 -15.57 3.96 -10.32
C HIS A 57 -15.49 5.22 -11.22
N PRO A 58 -16.62 5.75 -11.71
CA PRO A 58 -16.67 6.94 -12.56
C PRO A 58 -16.06 8.22 -11.93
N ASP A 59 -15.78 8.24 -10.63
CA ASP A 59 -15.32 9.43 -9.89
C ASP A 59 -13.79 9.64 -9.90
N GLY A 60 -13.05 8.74 -10.54
CA GLY A 60 -11.61 8.87 -10.78
C GLY A 60 -10.70 8.30 -9.68
N LYS A 61 -9.43 8.06 -10.05
CA LYS A 61 -8.43 7.31 -9.26
C LYS A 61 -8.22 7.82 -7.83
N GLN A 62 -8.48 9.11 -7.57
CA GLN A 62 -8.24 9.73 -6.27
C GLN A 62 -9.31 9.37 -5.22
N ALA A 63 -10.57 9.18 -5.64
CA ALA A 63 -11.63 8.72 -4.75
C ALA A 63 -11.40 7.26 -4.32
N ASP A 64 -10.88 6.44 -5.22
CA ASP A 64 -10.52 5.04 -4.93
C ASP A 64 -9.38 4.95 -3.92
N TYR A 65 -8.32 5.75 -4.09
CA TYR A 65 -7.25 5.83 -3.08
C TYR A 65 -7.76 6.27 -1.71
N ASN A 66 -8.61 7.30 -1.64
CA ASN A 66 -9.14 7.78 -0.37
C ASN A 66 -9.93 6.69 0.36
N ARG A 67 -10.74 5.90 -0.35
CA ARG A 67 -11.45 4.75 0.23
C ARG A 67 -10.50 3.66 0.70
N SER A 68 -9.48 3.32 -0.09
CA SER A 68 -8.52 2.28 0.33
C SER A 68 -7.64 2.69 1.51
N LEU A 69 -7.52 3.99 1.78
CA LEU A 69 -6.89 4.52 3.00
C LEU A 69 -7.80 4.42 4.23
N GLU A 70 -9.12 4.33 4.06
CA GLU A 70 -10.06 4.22 5.18
C GLU A 70 -9.80 2.94 5.96
N GLY A 71 -9.54 3.09 7.26
CA GLY A 71 -9.25 1.97 8.16
C GLY A 71 -7.81 1.46 8.11
N CYS A 72 -6.93 2.09 7.32
CA CYS A 72 -5.49 1.86 7.39
C CYS A 72 -4.82 2.75 8.45
N ASP A 73 -3.84 2.19 9.16
CA ASP A 73 -3.07 2.92 10.19
C ASP A 73 -1.85 3.64 9.60
N ILE A 74 -1.30 3.10 8.50
CA ILE A 74 -0.07 3.57 7.88
C ILE A 74 -0.23 3.60 6.36
N LEU A 75 0.22 4.71 5.75
CA LEU A 75 0.39 4.84 4.30
C LEU A 75 1.87 4.70 3.93
N VAL A 76 2.18 3.81 3.00
CA VAL A 76 3.50 3.69 2.36
C VAL A 76 3.36 3.92 0.86
N VAL A 77 4.16 4.84 0.32
CA VAL A 77 4.19 5.15 -1.13
C VAL A 77 5.55 4.76 -1.69
N LEU A 78 5.57 3.83 -2.64
CA LEU A 78 6.76 3.52 -3.43
C LEU A 78 6.72 4.31 -4.74
N TYR A 79 7.80 5.04 -5.03
CA TYR A 79 7.97 5.79 -6.26
C TYR A 79 9.37 5.53 -6.85
N TRP A 80 9.46 5.54 -8.18
CA TRP A 80 10.72 5.44 -8.93
C TRP A 80 10.78 6.54 -9.98
N THR A 81 11.98 6.83 -10.51
CA THR A 81 12.29 8.04 -11.32
C THR A 81 11.52 8.19 -12.63
N LYS A 82 10.67 7.23 -13.00
CA LYS A 82 9.63 7.50 -13.99
C LYS A 82 8.52 8.28 -13.30
N VAL A 83 8.65 9.60 -13.40
CA VAL A 83 7.56 10.44 -13.88
C VAL A 83 6.61 9.55 -14.70
N GLY A 84 5.42 9.26 -14.16
CA GLY A 84 4.46 8.38 -14.80
C GLY A 84 4.28 8.83 -16.26
N ARG A 85 3.84 7.94 -17.14
CA ARG A 85 3.68 8.19 -18.59
C ARG A 85 2.64 9.29 -18.93
N TYR A 86 2.36 10.21 -18.00
CA TYR A 86 1.48 11.37 -18.03
C TYR A 86 2.16 12.71 -17.68
N THR A 87 3.49 12.80 -17.62
CA THR A 87 4.15 14.11 -17.39
C THR A 87 5.18 14.40 -18.48
N ARG A 88 4.70 14.46 -19.72
CA ARG A 88 5.34 15.25 -20.78
C ARG A 88 4.58 16.56 -21.05
N GLU A 89 3.25 16.58 -20.87
CA GLU A 89 2.43 17.80 -21.01
C GLU A 89 2.69 18.87 -19.93
N GLU A 90 3.03 18.51 -18.69
CA GLU A 90 3.36 19.53 -17.66
C GLU A 90 4.81 20.07 -17.76
N PHE A 91 5.69 19.43 -18.54
CA PHE A 91 7.08 19.86 -18.70
C PHE A 91 7.31 20.76 -19.92
N GLU A 92 6.40 20.78 -20.90
CA GLU A 92 6.53 21.61 -22.11
C GLU A 92 5.76 22.94 -22.02
N THR A 93 5.05 23.20 -20.92
CA THR A 93 4.37 24.50 -20.66
C THR A 93 5.17 25.42 -19.74
N GLY A 94 6.50 25.33 -19.78
CA GLY A 94 7.44 26.22 -19.08
C GLY A 94 8.26 27.05 -20.05
#